data_AF-A0A2V8EJD7-F1
#
_entry.id   AF-A0A2V8EJD7-F1
#
_cell.length_a   1.000
_cell.length_b   1.000
_cell.length_c   1.000
_cell.angle_alpha   90.00
_cell.angle_beta   90.00
_cell.angle_gamma   90.00
#
_symmetry.space_group_name_H-M   'P 1'
#
loop_
_entity.id
_entity.type
_entity.pdbx_description
1 polymer ?
#
loop_
_entity_poly.entity_id
_entity_poly.type
_entity_poly.pdbx_seq_one_letter_code
_entity_poly.pdbx_strand_id
1 'polypeptide(L)'
;MSAFGAAIDGFRRVARAPALVAGVWVLTLSISLPLAVVMRGMLADHLGRSLAGEAALRGADYEWMQEFAAQASGVGVTFRPTIIGFGAVLDNLSAFADAAARPAVVVAPAAAYIVVWLFLAGGI
;
A
#
# COMPACT_ATOMS: atom_id res chain seq x y z
N MET A 1 -35.90 -3.88 3.94
CA MET A 1 -34.63 -4.64 3.86
C MET A 1 -33.79 -4.28 5.08
N SER A 2 -33.24 -5.26 5.80
CA SER A 2 -32.29 -4.97 6.88
C SER A 2 -30.88 -4.76 6.28
N ALA A 3 -30.04 -3.97 6.95
CA ALA A 3 -28.64 -3.77 6.55
C ALA A 3 -27.89 -5.10 6.42
N PHE A 4 -28.20 -6.06 7.28
CA PHE A 4 -27.63 -7.42 7.25
C PHE A 4 -28.04 -8.20 5.99
N GLY A 5 -29.30 -8.08 5.55
CA GLY A 5 -29.77 -8.72 4.32
C GLY A 5 -29.04 -8.17 3.09
N ALA A 6 -28.86 -6.85 3.01
CA ALA A 6 -28.11 -6.20 1.93
C ALA A 6 -26.63 -6.65 1.91
N ALA A 7 -26.00 -6.79 3.08
CA ALA A 7 -24.62 -7.26 3.17
C ALA A 7 -24.47 -8.71 2.65
N ILE A 8 -25.35 -9.62 3.08
CA ILE A 8 -25.34 -11.01 2.62
C ILE A 8 -25.55 -11.11 1.11
N ASP A 9 -26.48 -10.32 0.56
CA ASP A 9 -26.72 -10.31 -0.88
C ASP A 9 -25.51 -9.80 -1.67
N GLY A 10 -24.81 -8.79 -1.14
CA GLY A 10 -23.51 -8.36 -1.68
C GLY A 10 -22.48 -9.49 -1.72
N PHE A 11 -22.28 -10.21 -0.61
CA PHE A 11 -21.36 -11.36 -0.56
C PHE A 11 -21.73 -12.46 -1.57
N ARG A 12 -23.03 -12.76 -1.72
CA ARG A 12 -23.51 -13.75 -2.69
C ARG A 12 -23.25 -13.34 -4.14
N ARG A 13 -23.38 -12.06 -4.47
CA ARG A 13 -23.07 -11.54 -5.82
C ARG A 13 -21.59 -11.68 -6.13
N VAL A 14 -20.71 -11.29 -5.20
CA VAL A 14 -19.26 -11.46 -5.35
C VAL A 14 -18.89 -12.93 -5.53
N ALA A 15 -19.47 -13.82 -4.72
CA ALA A 15 -19.22 -15.27 -4.81
C ALA A 15 -19.66 -15.88 -6.17
N ARG A 16 -20.65 -15.28 -6.84
CA ARG A 16 -21.12 -15.69 -8.17
C ARG A 16 -20.33 -15.07 -9.32
N ALA A 17 -19.42 -14.14 -9.05
CA ALA A 17 -18.62 -13.44 -10.05
C ALA A 17 -17.11 -13.73 -9.89
N PRO A 18 -16.66 -15.00 -10.02
CA PRO A 18 -15.26 -15.37 -9.80
C PRO A 18 -14.30 -14.66 -10.76
N ALA A 19 -14.74 -14.34 -11.98
CA ALA A 19 -13.96 -13.58 -12.95
C ALA A 19 -13.66 -12.14 -12.46
N LEU A 20 -14.62 -11.49 -11.77
CA LEU A 20 -14.41 -10.16 -11.20
C LEU A 20 -13.43 -10.22 -10.03
N VAL A 21 -13.56 -11.22 -9.16
CA VAL A 21 -12.62 -11.43 -8.04
C VAL A 21 -11.20 -11.66 -8.56
N ALA A 22 -11.04 -12.54 -9.55
CA ALA A 22 -9.76 -12.79 -10.20
C ALA A 22 -9.21 -11.52 -10.88
N GLY A 23 -10.07 -10.75 -11.56
CA GLY A 23 -9.70 -9.48 -12.20
C GLY A 23 -9.20 -8.45 -11.19
N VAL A 24 -9.90 -8.25 -10.07
CA VAL A 24 -9.45 -7.36 -8.98
C VAL A 24 -8.14 -7.84 -8.38
N TRP A 25 -7.96 -9.14 -8.20
CA TRP A 25 -6.72 -9.72 -7.69
C TRP A 25 -5.54 -9.49 -8.65
N VAL A 26 -5.73 -9.77 -9.94
CA VAL A 26 -4.71 -9.53 -10.98
C VAL A 26 -4.38 -8.03 -11.07
N LEU A 27 -5.38 -7.15 -11.04
CA LEU A 27 -5.18 -5.70 -11.01
C LEU A 27 -4.32 -5.29 -9.82
N THR A 28 -4.69 -5.75 -8.62
CA THR A 28 -3.97 -5.43 -7.38
C THR A 28 -2.50 -5.87 -7.49
N LEU A 29 -2.26 -7.10 -7.94
CA LEU A 29 -0.89 -7.57 -8.17
C LEU A 29 -0.15 -6.77 -9.24
N SER A 30 -0.79 -6.47 -10.36
CA SER A 30 -0.15 -5.75 -11.47
C SER A 30 0.32 -4.35 -11.04
N ILE A 31 -0.42 -3.71 -10.14
CA ILE A 31 -0.06 -2.40 -9.60
C ILE A 31 0.98 -2.53 -8.48
N SER A 32 0.78 -3.45 -7.54
CA SER A 32 1.63 -3.55 -6.35
C SER A 32 2.98 -4.22 -6.60
N LEU A 33 3.04 -5.19 -7.50
CA LEU A 33 4.24 -6.02 -7.71
C LEU A 33 5.44 -5.20 -8.23
N PRO A 34 5.31 -4.30 -9.23
CA PRO A 34 6.42 -3.45 -9.65
C PRO A 34 6.94 -2.56 -8.50
N LEU A 35 6.03 -1.98 -7.71
CA LEU A 35 6.39 -1.13 -6.56
C LEU A 35 7.14 -1.94 -5.49
N ALA A 36 6.68 -3.16 -5.21
CA ALA A 36 7.33 -4.06 -4.27
C ALA A 36 8.73 -4.47 -4.72
N VAL A 37 8.92 -4.75 -6.02
CA VAL A 37 10.23 -5.08 -6.60
C VAL A 37 11.20 -3.91 -6.47
N VAL A 38 10.77 -2.69 -6.81
CA VAL A 38 11.59 -1.48 -6.67
C VAL A 38 11.96 -1.25 -5.21
N MET A 39 10.99 -1.30 -4.30
CA MET A 39 11.22 -1.14 -2.86
C MET A 39 12.21 -2.19 -2.35
N ARG A 40 12.05 -3.47 -2.73
CA ARG A 40 12.98 -4.54 -2.36
C ARG A 40 14.41 -4.23 -2.80
N GLY A 41 14.60 -3.72 -4.01
CA GLY A 41 15.93 -3.30 -4.49
C GLY A 41 16.54 -2.21 -3.63
N MET A 42 15.78 -1.14 -3.35
CA MET A 42 16.24 -0.04 -2.51
C MET A 42 16.62 -0.49 -1.10
N LEU A 43 15.79 -1.35 -0.49
CA LEU A 43 16.05 -1.90 0.85
C LEU A 43 17.29 -2.80 0.83
N ALA A 44 17.43 -3.68 -0.17
CA ALA A 44 18.59 -4.57 -0.29
C ALA A 44 19.89 -3.78 -0.47
N ASP A 45 19.87 -2.73 -1.30
CA ASP A 45 21.04 -1.89 -1.55
C ASP A 45 21.45 -1.09 -0.31
N HIS A 46 20.50 -0.64 0.51
CA HIS A 46 20.79 0.15 1.71
C HIS A 46 21.15 -0.74 2.91
N LEU A 47 20.51 -1.90 3.07
CA LEU A 47 20.85 -2.89 4.09
C LEU A 47 22.17 -3.58 3.81
N GLY A 48 22.47 -3.93 2.56
CA GLY A 48 23.73 -4.58 2.18
C GLY A 48 24.97 -3.72 2.42
N ARG A 49 24.79 -2.39 2.56
CA ARG A 49 25.84 -1.43 2.92
C ARG A 49 25.90 -1.14 4.43
N SER A 50 25.02 -1.75 5.23
CA SER A 50 24.85 -1.47 6.65
C SER A 50 24.98 -2.72 7.52
N LEU A 51 25.53 -2.58 8.73
CA LEU A 51 25.48 -3.62 9.77
C LEU A 51 24.04 -3.88 10.28
N ALA A 52 23.06 -3.10 9.81
CA ALA A 52 21.64 -3.21 10.17
C ALA A 52 20.96 -4.50 9.68
N GLY A 53 21.59 -5.30 8.81
CA GLY A 53 21.03 -6.58 8.36
C GLY A 53 20.71 -7.55 9.51
N GLU A 54 21.60 -7.65 10.49
CA GLU A 54 21.40 -8.49 11.69
C GLU A 54 20.51 -7.81 12.76
N ALA A 55 20.45 -6.48 12.77
CA ALA A 55 19.55 -5.73 13.65
C ALA A 55 18.09 -5.83 13.19
N ALA A 56 17.84 -5.72 11.87
CA ALA A 56 16.54 -5.90 11.24
C ALA A 56 15.94 -7.29 11.49
N LEU A 57 16.77 -8.33 11.62
CA LEU A 57 16.35 -9.69 11.97
C LEU A 57 15.92 -9.83 13.44
N ARG A 58 16.36 -8.92 14.32
CA ARG A 58 16.02 -8.90 15.76
C ARG A 58 14.84 -7.97 16.08
N GLY A 59 14.41 -7.17 15.12
CA GLY A 59 13.29 -6.23 15.25
C GLY A 59 13.40 -5.09 14.24
N ALA A 60 12.42 -4.19 14.20
CA ALA A 60 12.52 -2.98 13.37
C ALA A 60 13.60 -2.06 13.95
N ASP A 61 14.67 -1.83 13.19
CA ASP A 61 15.71 -0.85 13.52
C ASP A 61 15.22 0.54 13.11
N TYR A 62 14.64 1.26 14.09
CA TYR A 62 14.08 2.59 13.88
C TYR A 62 15.13 3.63 13.47
N GLU A 63 16.36 3.51 13.95
CA GLU A 63 17.43 4.44 13.61
C GLU A 63 17.82 4.27 12.14
N TRP A 64 18.00 3.02 11.71
CA TRP A 64 18.22 2.70 10.30
C TRP A 64 17.03 3.12 9.41
N MET A 65 15.79 2.89 9.84
CA MET A 65 14.61 3.31 9.06
C MET A 65 14.55 4.84 8.90
N GLN A 66 14.97 5.61 9.90
CA GLN A 66 15.05 7.07 9.79
C GLN A 66 16.15 7.49 8.82
N GLU A 67 17.32 6.85 8.86
CA GLU A 67 18.41 7.11 7.92
C GLU A 67 17.99 6.79 6.47
N PHE A 68 17.35 5.63 6.26
CA PHE A 68 16.77 5.28 4.97
C PHE A 68 15.75 6.33 4.51
N ALA A 69 14.82 6.73 5.38
CA ALA A 69 13.79 7.70 5.05
C ALA A 69 14.34 9.10 4.73
N ALA A 70 15.48 9.49 5.32
CA ALA A 70 16.15 10.75 5.05
C ALA A 70 16.81 10.77 3.66
N GLN A 71 17.25 9.62 3.16
CA GLN A 71 17.93 9.48 1.87
C GLN A 71 17.01 8.95 0.75
N ALA A 72 15.82 8.46 1.12
CA ALA A 72 14.90 7.82 0.19
C ALA A 72 14.33 8.80 -0.84
N SER A 73 14.21 8.34 -2.09
CA SER A 73 13.55 9.03 -3.18
C SER A 73 12.63 8.06 -3.94
N GLY A 74 11.80 8.58 -4.84
CA GLY A 74 10.89 7.73 -5.62
C GLY A 74 9.99 6.89 -4.71
N VAL A 75 9.91 5.56 -4.94
CA VAL A 75 9.06 4.64 -4.15
C VAL A 75 9.49 4.57 -2.68
N GLY A 76 10.77 4.76 -2.38
CA GLY A 76 11.34 4.66 -1.03
C GLY A 76 10.72 5.63 -0.02
N VAL A 77 10.22 6.78 -0.48
CA VAL A 77 9.60 7.79 0.39
C VAL A 77 8.35 7.28 1.13
N THR A 78 7.79 6.16 0.67
CA THR A 78 6.62 5.51 1.28
C THR A 78 7.00 4.62 2.45
N PHE A 79 8.26 4.16 2.53
CA PHE A 79 8.75 3.32 3.61
C PHE A 79 9.33 4.18 4.73
N ARG A 80 8.44 4.62 5.61
CA ARG A 80 8.77 5.46 6.78
C ARG A 80 8.37 4.74 8.07
N PRO A 81 8.93 5.12 9.23
CA PRO A 81 8.54 4.54 10.52
C PRO A 81 7.03 4.57 10.79
N THR A 82 6.33 5.58 10.26
CA THR A 82 4.86 5.71 10.39
C THR A 82 4.08 4.61 9.69
N ILE A 83 4.68 3.82 8.80
CA ILE A 83 3.97 2.72 8.14
C ILE A 83 3.67 1.54 9.09
N ILE A 84 4.30 1.52 10.26
CA ILE A 84 4.15 0.45 11.24
C ILE A 84 2.91 0.69 12.12
N GLY A 85 2.03 -0.30 12.18
CA GLY A 85 0.86 -0.28 13.06
C GLY A 85 -0.17 0.81 12.71
N PHE A 86 -0.65 1.53 13.73
CA PHE A 86 -1.69 2.56 13.56
C PHE A 86 -1.16 3.91 13.02
N GLY A 87 0.16 4.07 12.93
CA GLY A 87 0.79 5.31 12.47
C GLY A 87 0.35 5.73 11.07
N ALA A 88 0.14 4.77 10.17
CA ALA A 88 -0.26 5.04 8.80
C ALA A 88 -1.65 5.68 8.72
N VAL A 89 -2.56 5.31 9.63
CA VAL A 89 -3.91 5.90 9.70
C VAL A 89 -3.83 7.35 10.14
N LEU A 90 -3.08 7.63 11.21
CA LEU A 90 -2.90 8.99 11.73
C LEU A 90 -2.17 9.90 10.73
N ASP A 91 -1.15 9.39 10.04
CA ASP A 91 -0.42 10.13 9.01
C ASP A 91 -1.34 10.52 7.84
N ASN A 92 -2.23 9.60 7.42
CA ASN A 92 -3.25 9.91 6.40
C ASN A 92 -4.27 10.93 6.86
N LEU A 93 -4.73 10.84 8.11
CA LEU A 93 -5.68 11.80 8.65
C LEU A 93 -5.06 13.19 8.79
N SER A 94 -3.82 13.29 9.28
CA SER A 94 -3.08 14.55 9.37
C SER A 94 -2.89 15.16 7.99
N ALA A 95 -2.38 14.39 7.02
CA ALA A 95 -2.16 14.88 5.68
C ALA A 95 -3.45 15.38 5.00
N PHE A 96 -4.59 14.74 5.28
CA PHE A 96 -5.89 15.21 4.83
C PHE A 96 -6.32 16.52 5.50
N ALA A 97 -6.19 16.60 6.83
CA ALA A 97 -6.53 17.81 7.59
C ALA A 97 -5.65 19.01 7.20
N ASP A 98 -4.37 18.76 6.93
CA ASP A 98 -3.38 19.76 6.58
C ASP A 98 -3.38 20.11 5.07
N ALA A 99 -4.25 19.47 4.27
CA ALA A 99 -4.24 19.55 2.80
C ALA A 99 -2.86 19.29 2.19
N ALA A 100 -2.07 18.42 2.82
CA ALA A 100 -0.70 18.12 2.42
C ALA A 100 -0.68 17.24 1.16
N ALA A 101 0.11 17.65 0.17
CA ALA A 101 0.30 16.87 -1.04
C ALA A 101 0.97 15.53 -0.72
N ARG A 102 0.44 14.44 -1.29
CA ARG A 102 1.07 13.12 -1.21
C ARG A 102 2.04 12.91 -2.37
N PRO A 103 3.14 12.15 -2.15
CA PRO A 103 4.06 11.81 -3.21
C PRO A 103 3.35 11.20 -4.43
N ALA A 104 3.69 11.66 -5.64
CA ALA A 104 3.05 11.20 -6.88
C ALA A 104 3.14 9.67 -7.06
N VAL A 105 4.20 9.06 -6.53
CA VAL A 105 4.42 7.60 -6.50
C VAL A 105 3.37 6.83 -5.70
N VAL A 106 2.63 7.49 -4.80
CA VAL A 106 1.47 6.92 -4.09
C VAL A 106 0.18 7.27 -4.83
N VAL A 107 0.04 8.54 -5.20
CA VAL A 107 -1.20 9.07 -5.79
C VAL A 107 -1.51 8.42 -7.13
N ALA A 108 -0.53 8.25 -8.01
CA ALA A 108 -0.76 7.72 -9.35
C ALA A 108 -1.19 6.23 -9.34
N PRO A 109 -0.51 5.31 -8.62
CA PRO A 109 -0.99 3.93 -8.48
C PRO A 109 -2.35 3.83 -7.79
N ALA A 110 -2.59 4.65 -6.76
CA ALA A 110 -3.89 4.68 -6.08
C ALA A 110 -5.01 5.16 -7.00
N ALA A 111 -4.77 6.21 -7.80
CA ALA A 111 -5.74 6.70 -8.77
C ALA A 111 -6.02 5.67 -9.86
N ALA A 112 -4.98 5.01 -10.41
CA ALA A 112 -5.15 3.94 -11.38
C ALA A 112 -5.96 2.78 -10.80
N TYR A 113 -5.66 2.36 -9.56
CA TYR A 113 -6.43 1.36 -8.85
C TYR A 113 -7.89 1.77 -8.70
N ILE A 114 -8.17 2.99 -8.22
CA ILE A 114 -9.54 3.50 -8.03
C ILE A 114 -10.31 3.54 -9.35
N VAL A 115 -9.72 4.03 -10.44
CA VAL A 115 -10.38 4.11 -11.75
C VAL A 115 -10.81 2.72 -12.22
N VAL A 116 -9.90 1.74 -12.17
CA VAL A 116 -10.22 0.37 -12.60
C VAL A 116 -11.19 -0.29 -11.61
N TRP A 117 -11.05 -0.01 -10.31
CA TRP A 117 -11.96 -0.53 -9.29
C TRP A 117 -13.37 0.02 -9.45
N LEU A 118 -13.55 1.29 -9.79
CA LEU A 118 -14.86 1.88 -10.09
C LEU A 118 -15.53 1.21 -11.29
N PHE A 119 -14.75 0.90 -12.34
CA PHE A 119 -15.25 0.16 -13.50
C PHE A 119 -15.69 -1.26 -13.11
N LEU A 120 -14.89 -1.97 -12.30
CA LEU A 120 -15.20 -3.32 -11.87
C LEU A 120 -16.36 -3.37 -10.86
N ALA A 121 -16.44 -2.41 -9.94
CA ALA A 121 -17.52 -2.29 -8.95
C ALA A 121 -18.87 -1.96 -9.59
N GLY A 122 -18.88 -1.21 -10.70
CA GLY A 122 -20.09 -0.99 -11.51
C GLY A 122 -20.66 -2.27 -12.13
N GLY A 123 -19.89 -3.37 -12.14
CA GLY A 123 -20.33 -4.69 -12.61
C GLY A 123 -20.76 -5.69 -11.53
N ILE A 124 -20.71 -5.33 -10.23
CA ILE A 124 -21.06 -6.19 -9.07
C ILE A 124 -22.47 -5.89 -8.53
#